data_AF-A0A7L4HP41-F1
#
_entry.id   AF-A0A7L4HP41-F1
#
_cell.length_a   1.000
_cell.length_b   1.000
_cell.length_c   1.000
_cell.angle_alpha   90.00
_cell.angle_beta   90.00
_cell.angle_gamma   90.00
#
_symmetry.space_group_name_H-M   'P 1'
#
loop_
_entity.id
_entity.type
_entity.pdbx_description
1 polymer ?
#
loop_
_entity_poly.entity_id
_entity_poly.type
_entity_poly.pdbx_seq_one_letter_code
_entity_poly.pdbx_strand_id
1 'polypeptide(L)' 'SPATAGKMLVIPMEGSHWLSMKEVLAELSTRGHEIVVIAPDSKMLIDSLGIDKLKTYPVPFKKEEMEELMR' A
#
# COMPACT_ATOMS: atom_id res chain seq x y z
N SER A 1 -2.83 -29.94 5.69
CA SER A 1 -3.08 -28.87 6.68
C SER A 1 -3.88 -27.75 6.03
N PRO A 2 -4.77 -27.05 6.73
CA PRO A 2 -5.29 -25.78 6.24
C PRO A 2 -4.08 -24.89 5.95
N ALA A 3 -4.05 -24.21 4.81
CA ALA A 3 -3.06 -23.19 4.58
C ALA A 3 -3.31 -22.08 5.61
N THR A 4 -2.40 -21.93 6.57
CA THR A 4 -2.48 -20.84 7.55
C THR A 4 -2.25 -19.53 6.80
N ALA A 5 -3.16 -18.56 6.98
CA ALA A 5 -2.98 -17.24 6.40
C ALA A 5 -1.64 -16.63 6.87
N GLY A 6 -0.84 -16.20 5.90
CA GLY A 6 0.52 -15.74 6.13
C GLY A 6 0.62 -14.24 6.43
N LYS A 7 1.82 -13.79 6.80
CA LYS A 7 2.15 -12.37 6.92
C LYS A 7 2.73 -11.88 5.60
N MET A 8 2.23 -10.75 5.09
CA MET A 8 2.61 -10.21 3.78
C MET A 8 3.19 -8.81 3.92
N LEU A 9 4.27 -8.58 3.17
CA LEU A 9 4.86 -7.27 2.98
C LEU A 9 4.61 -6.83 1.53
N VAL A 10 4.05 -5.63 1.35
CA VAL A 10 3.64 -5.13 0.04
C VAL A 10 4.29 -3.77 -0.20
N ILE A 11 4.92 -3.61 -1.37
CA ILE A 11 5.54 -2.36 -1.83
C ILE A 11 4.87 -2.01 -3.17
N PRO A 12 3.74 -1.29 -3.15
CA PRO A 12 2.97 -1.01 -4.34
C PRO A 12 3.56 0.17 -5.13
N MET A 13 3.17 0.26 -6.40
CA MET A 13 3.30 1.48 -7.19
C MET A 13 2.05 2.35 -7.04
N GLU A 14 2.22 3.66 -7.17
CA GLU A 14 1.13 4.65 -7.15
C GLU A 14 0.22 4.52 -8.39
N GLY A 15 -0.88 5.29 -8.42
CA GLY A 15 -1.78 5.37 -9.57
C GLY A 15 -2.76 4.20 -9.67
N SER A 16 -3.10 3.80 -10.90
CA SER A 16 -4.01 2.68 -11.17
C SER A 16 -3.53 1.36 -10.57
N HIS A 17 -2.21 1.14 -10.47
CA HIS A 17 -1.63 -0.03 -9.83
C HIS A 17 -2.04 -0.14 -8.36
N TRP A 18 -2.04 0.99 -7.64
CA TRP A 18 -2.49 1.01 -6.24
C TRP A 18 -3.98 0.72 -6.13
N LEU A 19 -4.81 1.31 -7.00
CA LEU A 19 -6.25 1.08 -6.98
C LEU A 19 -6.61 -0.39 -7.18
N SER A 20 -5.97 -1.07 -8.15
CA SER A 20 -6.16 -2.51 -8.34
C SER A 20 -5.61 -3.33 -7.17
N MET A 21 -4.48 -2.92 -6.58
CA MET A 21 -3.89 -3.61 -5.43
C MET A 21 -4.80 -3.54 -4.20
N LYS A 22 -5.48 -2.42 -3.94
CA LYS A 22 -6.37 -2.26 -2.78
C LYS A 22 -7.41 -3.38 -2.69
N GLU A 23 -8.04 -3.73 -3.80
CA GLU A 23 -9.08 -4.77 -3.82
C GLU A 23 -8.50 -6.14 -3.47
N VAL A 24 -7.32 -6.46 -4.00
CA VAL A 24 -6.60 -7.70 -3.69
C VAL A 24 -6.21 -7.78 -2.22
N LEU A 25 -5.68 -6.69 -1.66
CA LEU A 25 -5.27 -6.65 -0.25
C LEU A 25 -6.47 -6.75 0.69
N ALA A 26 -7.59 -6.11 0.36
CA ALA A 26 -8.81 -6.22 1.14
C ALA A 26 -9.29 -7.68 1.21
N GLU A 27 -9.34 -8.39 0.08
CA GLU A 27 -9.74 -9.80 0.04
C GLU A 27 -8.74 -10.73 0.74
N LEU A 28 -7.45 -10.43 0.73
CA LEU A 28 -6.46 -11.21 1.48
C LEU A 28 -6.59 -10.98 3.00
N SER A 29 -6.89 -9.75 3.42
CA SER A 29 -7.18 -9.41 4.81
C SER A 29 -8.45 -10.13 5.30
N THR A 30 -9.54 -10.19 4.51
CA THR A 30 -10.75 -10.96 4.89
C THR A 30 -10.48 -12.46 5.03
N ARG A 31 -9.48 -12.98 4.31
CA ARG A 31 -8.99 -14.38 4.43
C ARG A 31 -8.04 -14.60 5.60
N GLY A 32 -7.79 -13.58 6.43
CA GLY A 32 -6.98 -13.65 7.64
C GLY A 32 -5.49 -13.39 7.44
N HIS A 33 -5.05 -12.88 6.29
CA HIS A 33 -3.65 -12.49 6.09
C HIS A 33 -3.36 -11.21 6.87
N GLU A 34 -2.21 -11.16 7.54
CA GLU A 34 -1.71 -9.93 8.14
C GLU A 34 -0.90 -9.16 7.09
N ILE A 35 -1.34 -7.94 6.75
CA ILE A 35 -0.74 -7.18 5.64
C ILE A 35 -0.03 -5.92 6.16
N VAL A 36 1.22 -5.76 5.74
CA VAL A 36 1.98 -4.53 5.93
C VAL A 36 2.30 -3.91 4.57
N VAL A 37 1.80 -2.70 4.33
CA VAL A 37 2.13 -1.90 3.15
C VAL A 37 3.24 -0.92 3.51
N ILE A 38 4.25 -0.83 2.65
CA ILE A 38 5.33 0.17 2.73
C ILE A 38 5.20 1.13 1.55
N ALA A 39 5.19 2.43 1.82
CA ALA A 39 5.10 3.50 0.83
C ALA A 39 6.10 4.63 1.12
N PRO A 40 6.48 5.46 0.14
CA PRO A 40 7.25 6.67 0.45
C PRO A 40 6.44 7.61 1.35
N ASP A 41 7.11 8.43 2.17
CA ASP A 41 6.44 9.47 2.95
C ASP A 41 5.78 10.54 2.07
N SER A 42 6.28 10.72 0.84
CA SER A 42 5.70 11.53 -0.23
C SER A 42 4.50 10.89 -0.97
N LYS A 43 3.95 9.77 -0.47
CA LYS A 43 2.86 9.02 -1.13
C LYS A 43 1.67 9.91 -1.52
N MET A 44 1.08 9.61 -2.67
CA MET A 44 0.00 10.39 -3.26
C MET A 44 -1.37 9.74 -3.07
N LEU A 45 -1.57 8.55 -3.62
CA LEU A 45 -2.85 7.83 -3.61
C LEU A 45 -2.87 6.69 -2.58
N ILE A 46 -1.71 6.25 -2.10
CA ILE A 46 -1.62 5.21 -1.07
C ILE A 46 -2.16 5.74 0.27
N ASP A 47 -3.28 5.16 0.71
CA ASP A 47 -3.97 5.46 1.98
C ASP A 47 -3.96 4.24 2.91
N SER A 48 -4.52 4.37 4.11
CA SER A 48 -4.63 3.25 5.08
C SER A 48 -5.99 2.55 5.05
N LEU A 49 -6.89 2.89 4.12
CA LEU A 49 -8.25 2.34 4.10
C LEU A 49 -8.22 0.90 3.59
N GLY A 50 -8.62 -0.04 4.43
CA GLY A 50 -8.64 -1.47 4.10
C GLY A 50 -7.27 -2.16 4.21
N ILE A 51 -6.31 -1.54 4.91
CA ILE A 51 -4.97 -2.11 5.16
C ILE A 51 -4.76 -2.20 6.67
N ASP A 52 -4.24 -3.33 7.17
CA ASP A 52 -3.97 -3.51 8.60
C ASP A 52 -2.86 -2.57 9.10
N LYS A 53 -1.80 -2.41 8.29
CA LYS A 53 -0.64 -1.59 8.66
C LYS A 53 -0.02 -0.90 7.45
N LEU A 54 0.06 0.43 7.52
CA LEU A 54 0.83 1.25 6.58
C LEU A 54 2.08 1.80 7.28
N LYS A 55 3.24 1.62 6.65
CA LYS A 55 4.51 2.22 7.06
C LYS A 55 5.05 3.11 5.95
N THR A 56 5.72 4.20 6.33
CA THR A 56 6.38 5.09 5.39
C THR A 56 7.90 5.05 5.50
N TYR A 57 8.60 5.35 4.41
CA TYR A 57 10.05 5.56 4.39
C TYR A 57 10.40 6.93 3.77
N PRO A 58 11.50 7.57 4.20
CA PRO A 58 11.86 8.90 3.72
C PRO A 58 12.35 8.86 2.27
N VAL A 59 11.96 9.87 1.48
CA VAL A 59 12.48 10.13 0.13
C VAL A 59 12.95 11.58 -0.02
N PRO A 60 13.85 11.90 -0.97
CA PRO A 60 14.44 13.23 -1.09
C PRO A 60 13.53 14.27 -1.77
N PHE A 61 12.25 13.96 -1.97
CA PHE A 61 11.27 14.82 -2.65
C PHE A 61 9.99 14.88 -1.83
N LYS A 62 9.27 15.99 -1.95
CA LYS A 62 8.01 16.20 -1.23
C LYS A 62 6.83 15.64 -2.01
N LYS A 63 5.70 15.45 -1.31
CA LYS A 63 4.44 15.04 -1.96
C LYS A 63 4.00 16.05 -3.02
N GLU A 64 4.14 17.34 -2.72
CA GLU A 64 3.73 18.43 -3.61
C GLU A 64 4.54 18.43 -4.92
N GLU A 65 5.84 18.10 -4.85
CA GLU A 65 6.71 17.98 -6.04
C GLU A 65 6.27 16.82 -6.95
N MET A 66 5.83 15.71 -6.34
CA MET A 66 5.26 14.57 -7.08
C MET A 66 3.89 14.90 -7.69
N GLU A 67 3.06 15.65 -6.97
CA GLU A 67 1.76 16.13 -7.45
C GLU A 67 1.91 17.09 -8.62
N GLU A 68 2.91 17.96 -8.59
CA GLU A 68 3.22 18.89 -9.68
C GLU A 68 3.72 18.16 -10.94
N LEU A 69 4.55 17.13 -10.78
CA LEU A 69 5.05 16.32 -11.90
C LEU A 69 3.95 15.55 -12.65
N MET A 70 2.86 15.19 -11.96
CA MET A 70 1.75 14.42 -12.53
C MET A 70 0.59 15.29 -13.05
N ARG A 71 0.68 16.61 -12.90
CA ARG A 71 -0.31 17.57 -13.40
C ARG A 71 -0.02 17.94 -14.86
#